data_AF-A0A8H7IF70-F1
#
_entry.id   AF-A0A8H7IF70-F1
#
_cell.length_a   1.000
_cell.length_b   1.000
_cell.length_c   1.000
_cell.angle_alpha   90.00
_cell.angle_beta   90.00
_cell.angle_gamma   90.00
#
_symmetry.space_group_name_H-M   'P 1'
#
loop_
_entity.id
_entity.type
_entity.pdbx_description
1 polymer ?
#
loop_
_entity_poly.entity_id
_entity_poly.type
_entity_poly.pdbx_seq_one_letter_code
_entity_poly.pdbx_strand_id
1 'polypeptide(L)'
;MAQQHKASLLLQKHGKLEVGTRPTPVPHGTQALVKVTATARLDGAGIIHAVGPDVTDFKVGDRVTFQGPFNPADQASFQEFTIVETDIITKTRKTSMTTRPQLSLRVLSPLIVAYFRGRVSPPL
;
A
#
# COMPACT_ATOMS: atom_id res chain seq x y z
N MET A 1 -18.59 12.73 13.25
CA MET A 1 -18.42 11.46 14.00
C MET A 1 -17.13 10.83 13.53
N ALA A 2 -16.17 10.55 14.43
CA ALA A 2 -14.91 9.92 14.04
C ALA A 2 -15.18 8.47 13.67
N GLN A 3 -15.15 8.15 12.38
CA GLN A 3 -15.29 6.79 11.90
C GLN A 3 -14.08 5.98 12.39
N GLN A 4 -14.30 4.78 12.92
CA GLN A 4 -13.21 3.87 13.33
C GLN A 4 -13.14 2.72 12.35
N HIS A 5 -11.94 2.17 12.14
CA HIS A 5 -11.75 0.99 11.28
C HIS A 5 -10.76 0.01 11.91
N LYS A 6 -10.77 -1.22 11.41
CA LYS A 6 -9.88 -2.28 11.90
C LYS A 6 -8.49 -2.14 11.27
N ALA A 7 -7.47 -2.30 12.09
CA ALA A 7 -6.08 -2.32 11.68
C ALA A 7 -5.34 -3.44 12.41
N SER A 8 -4.38 -4.06 11.74
CA SER A 8 -3.47 -5.00 12.38
C SER A 8 -2.36 -4.23 13.09
N LEU A 9 -2.52 -4.08 14.41
CA LEU A 9 -1.62 -3.35 15.28
C LEU A 9 -0.56 -4.29 15.84
N LEU A 10 0.69 -3.82 15.84
CA LEU A 10 1.78 -4.44 16.57
C LEU A 10 2.08 -3.59 17.80
N LEU A 11 1.51 -3.95 18.96
CA LEU A 11 1.61 -3.15 20.19
C LEU A 11 3.03 -3.18 20.81
N GLN A 12 3.81 -4.21 20.53
CA GLN A 12 5.16 -4.40 21.08
C GLN A 12 6.12 -4.91 20.00
N LYS A 13 7.40 -4.51 20.06
CA LYS A 13 8.44 -5.07 19.19
C LYS A 13 8.56 -6.57 19.44
N HIS A 14 8.44 -7.38 18.38
CA HIS A 14 8.33 -8.86 18.42
C HIS A 14 7.04 -9.41 19.07
N GLY A 15 6.04 -8.56 19.28
CA GLY A 15 4.72 -8.97 19.73
C GLY A 15 3.92 -9.69 18.65
N LYS A 16 2.72 -10.14 19.03
CA LYS A 16 1.76 -10.69 18.08
C LYS A 16 1.09 -9.55 17.31
N LEU A 17 0.81 -9.77 16.03
CA LEU A 17 -0.03 -8.87 15.25
C LEU A 17 -1.48 -9.05 15.72
N GLU A 18 -2.07 -8.02 16.30
CA GLU A 18 -3.45 -8.06 16.83
C GLU A 18 -4.36 -7.17 16.00
N VAL A 19 -5.59 -7.61 15.74
CA VAL A 19 -6.57 -6.78 15.04
C VAL A 19 -7.23 -5.85 16.06
N GLY A 20 -6.83 -4.58 16.03
CA GLY A 20 -7.40 -3.51 16.85
C GLY A 20 -8.26 -2.55 16.03
N THR A 21 -8.85 -1.57 16.69
CA THR A 21 -9.55 -0.45 16.03
C THR A 21 -8.73 0.82 16.15
N ARG A 22 -8.73 1.64 15.10
CA ARG A 22 -8.11 2.98 15.10
C ARG A 22 -9.06 4.00 14.44
N PRO A 23 -8.95 5.29 14.78
CA PRO A 23 -9.70 6.31 14.06
C PRO A 23 -9.31 6.31 12.58
N THR A 24 -10.32 6.45 11.72
CA THR A 24 -10.14 6.65 10.29
C THR A 24 -9.53 8.02 10.06
N PRO A 25 -8.33 8.08 9.47
CA PRO A 25 -7.66 9.34 9.24
C PRO A 25 -8.39 10.09 8.12
N VAL A 26 -8.39 11.42 8.19
CA VAL A 26 -9.06 12.29 7.21
C VAL A 26 -8.03 12.80 6.20
N PRO A 27 -8.24 12.63 4.88
CA PRO A 27 -7.31 13.13 3.88
C PRO A 27 -7.30 14.66 3.87
N HIS A 28 -6.11 15.25 3.91
CA HIS A 28 -5.91 16.70 3.78
C HIS A 28 -5.05 17.02 2.56
N GLY A 29 -5.33 18.15 1.90
CA GLY A 29 -4.60 18.61 0.72
C GLY A 29 -4.66 17.63 -0.47
N THR A 30 -3.49 17.15 -0.91
CA THR A 30 -3.29 16.20 -2.02
C THR A 30 -3.36 14.73 -1.59
N GLN A 31 -3.99 14.43 -0.45
CA GLN A 31 -4.10 13.07 0.06
C GLN A 31 -5.39 12.38 -0.42
N ALA A 32 -5.33 11.06 -0.57
CA ALA A 32 -6.49 10.21 -0.83
C ALA A 32 -6.65 9.16 0.26
N LEU A 33 -7.89 8.96 0.71
CA LEU A 33 -8.27 7.88 1.61
C LEU A 33 -8.62 6.64 0.77
N VAL A 34 -7.82 5.58 0.92
CA VAL A 34 -7.98 4.33 0.18
C VAL A 34 -8.53 3.26 1.10
N LYS A 35 -9.63 2.62 0.70
CA LYS A 35 -10.11 1.38 1.31
C LYS A 35 -9.30 0.21 0.79
N VAL A 36 -8.49 -0.38 1.64
CA VAL A 36 -7.59 -1.48 1.27
C VAL A 36 -8.41 -2.75 1.02
N THR A 37 -8.21 -3.36 -0.15
CA THR A 37 -8.85 -4.63 -0.53
C THR A 37 -7.85 -5.78 -0.50
N ALA A 38 -6.59 -5.50 -0.81
CA ALA A 38 -5.49 -6.43 -0.70
C ALA A 38 -4.23 -5.71 -0.21
N THR A 39 -3.45 -6.38 0.64
CA THR A 39 -2.15 -5.89 1.09
C THR A 39 -1.10 -7.00 0.90
N ALA A 40 0.06 -6.62 0.40
CA ALA A 40 1.22 -7.47 0.23
C ALA A 40 2.44 -6.74 0.80
N ARG A 41 2.77 -6.99 2.08
CA ARG A 41 3.89 -6.38 2.79
C ARG A 41 3.78 -4.84 2.84
N LEU A 42 4.46 -4.11 1.96
CA LEU A 42 4.45 -2.63 1.92
C LEU A 42 3.50 -2.10 0.85
N ASP A 43 3.05 -2.97 -0.05
CA ASP A 43 2.22 -2.58 -1.18
C ASP A 43 0.75 -2.87 -0.85
N GLY A 44 -0.10 -1.88 -1.08
CA GLY A 44 -1.53 -1.96 -0.90
C GLY A 44 -2.27 -1.77 -2.22
N ALA A 45 -3.38 -2.48 -2.39
CA ALA A 45 -4.32 -2.29 -3.48
C ALA A 45 -5.70 -2.05 -2.91
N GLY A 46 -6.40 -1.06 -3.45
CA GLY A 46 -7.67 -0.64 -2.90
C GLY A 46 -8.49 0.25 -3.82
N ILE A 47 -9.55 0.79 -3.25
CA ILE A 47 -10.47 1.69 -3.92
C ILE A 47 -10.46 3.02 -3.17
N ILE A 48 -10.39 4.13 -3.89
CA ILE A 48 -10.48 5.45 -3.31
C ILE A 48 -11.86 5.64 -2.68
N HIS A 49 -11.88 5.91 -1.38
CA HIS A 49 -13.09 6.16 -0.60
C HIS A 49 -13.36 7.65 -0.44
N ALA A 50 -12.32 8.46 -0.26
CA ALA A 50 -12.40 9.91 -0.21
C ALA A 50 -11.12 10.51 -0.79
N VAL A 51 -11.20 11.75 -1.27
CA VAL A 51 -10.06 12.53 -1.76
C VAL A 51 -10.00 13.86 -1.02
N GLY A 52 -8.79 14.37 -0.83
CA GLY A 52 -8.55 15.70 -0.29
C GLY A 52 -8.96 16.80 -1.28
N PRO A 53 -9.09 18.05 -0.81
CA PRO A 53 -9.61 19.16 -1.60
C PRO A 53 -8.74 19.52 -2.82
N ASP A 54 -7.43 19.21 -2.78
CA ASP A 54 -6.48 19.59 -3.82
C ASP A 54 -6.25 18.47 -4.86
N VAL A 55 -6.95 17.33 -4.70
CA VAL A 55 -6.83 16.18 -5.59
C VAL A 55 -7.73 16.35 -6.81
N THR A 56 -7.13 16.38 -8.01
CA THR A 56 -7.88 16.52 -9.28
C THR A 56 -7.79 15.28 -10.17
N ASP A 57 -6.71 14.51 -10.07
CA ASP A 57 -6.45 13.34 -10.93
C ASP A 57 -7.23 12.08 -10.54
N PHE A 58 -7.79 12.07 -9.33
CA PHE A 58 -8.43 10.91 -8.73
C PHE A 58 -9.85 11.22 -8.25
N LYS A 59 -10.72 10.22 -8.33
CA LYS A 59 -12.08 10.29 -7.81
C LYS A 59 -12.43 9.09 -6.96
N VAL A 60 -13.44 9.27 -6.11
CA VAL A 60 -14.04 8.18 -5.34
C VAL A 60 -14.47 7.05 -6.27
N GLY A 61 -14.09 5.82 -5.93
CA GLY A 61 -14.34 4.61 -6.72
C GLY A 61 -13.20 4.20 -7.67
N ASP A 62 -12.18 5.03 -7.87
CA ASP A 62 -11.01 4.61 -8.66
C ASP A 62 -10.21 3.52 -7.93
N ARG A 63 -9.78 2.51 -8.71
CA ARG A 63 -8.92 1.42 -8.23
C ARG A 63 -7.47 1.83 -8.33
N VAL A 64 -6.77 1.68 -7.22
CA VAL A 64 -5.40 2.17 -7.09
C VAL A 64 -4.52 1.18 -6.36
N THR A 65 -3.25 1.20 -6.74
CA THR A 65 -2.16 0.57 -6.02
C THR A 65 -1.25 1.65 -5.46
N PHE A 66 -0.77 1.45 -4.24
CA PHE A 66 0.11 2.36 -3.55
C PHE A 66 1.14 1.60 -2.75
N GLN A 67 2.26 2.26 -2.47
CA GLN A 67 3.24 1.78 -1.52
C GLN A 67 3.09 2.59 -0.24
N GLY A 68 2.80 1.91 0.87
CA GLY A 68 2.64 2.54 2.17
C GLY A 68 3.88 2.31 3.04
N PRO A 69 4.52 3.36 3.59
CA PRO A 69 5.58 3.19 4.58
C PRO A 69 5.00 2.59 5.89
N PHE A 70 5.87 2.02 6.73
CA PHE A 70 5.46 1.54 8.06
C PHE A 70 5.20 2.68 9.06
N ASN A 71 5.72 3.88 8.78
CA ASN A 71 5.58 5.07 9.62
C ASN A 71 5.50 6.30 8.69
N PRO A 72 4.51 7.19 8.82
CA PRO A 72 3.43 7.23 9.84
C PRO A 72 2.40 6.08 9.70
N ALA A 73 1.88 5.61 10.83
CA ALA A 73 0.95 4.47 10.90
C ALA A 73 -0.31 4.66 10.01
N ASP A 74 -0.71 5.91 9.81
CA ASP A 74 -1.87 6.30 9.00
C ASP A 74 -1.71 6.00 7.50
N GLN A 75 -0.48 5.74 7.04
CA GLN A 75 -0.13 5.38 5.67
C GLN A 75 0.18 3.89 5.48
N ALA A 76 0.13 3.09 6.55
CA ALA A 76 0.42 1.66 6.47
C ALA A 76 -0.64 0.89 5.66
N SER A 77 -0.26 -0.24 5.07
CA SER A 77 -1.13 -1.08 4.23
C SER A 77 -1.92 -2.14 5.03
N PHE A 78 -1.53 -2.45 6.27
CA PHE A 78 -2.17 -3.45 7.13
C PHE A 78 -3.36 -2.90 7.94
N GLN A 79 -4.22 -2.14 7.26
CA GLN A 79 -5.42 -1.52 7.84
C GLN A 79 -6.52 -1.40 6.80
N GLU A 80 -7.77 -1.38 7.23
CA GLU A 80 -8.93 -1.28 6.32
C GLU A 80 -8.96 0.05 5.55
N PHE A 81 -8.50 1.13 6.16
CA PHE A 81 -8.43 2.46 5.55
C PHE A 81 -7.06 3.10 5.79
N THR A 82 -6.47 3.62 4.73
CA THR A 82 -5.17 4.26 4.76
C THR A 82 -5.16 5.54 3.96
N ILE A 83 -4.39 6.52 4.42
CA ILE A 83 -4.13 7.74 3.66
C ILE A 83 -2.90 7.53 2.82
N VAL A 84 -2.96 7.99 1.58
CA VAL A 84 -1.84 7.94 0.66
C VAL A 84 -1.78 9.28 -0.08
N GLU A 85 -0.58 9.81 -0.29
CA GLU A 85 -0.39 10.97 -1.16
C GLU A 85 -0.61 10.59 -2.62
N THR A 86 -1.26 11.45 -3.40
CA THR A 86 -1.65 11.12 -4.77
C THR A 86 -0.48 10.96 -5.74
N ASP A 87 0.68 11.49 -5.41
CA ASP A 87 1.91 11.40 -6.20
C ASP A 87 2.50 9.98 -6.27
N ILE A 88 2.32 9.18 -5.21
CA ILE A 88 2.79 7.79 -5.11
C ILE A 88 1.70 6.77 -5.46
N ILE A 89 0.52 7.22 -5.87
CA ILE A 89 -0.62 6.37 -6.24
C ILE A 89 -0.62 6.11 -7.74
N THR A 90 -0.69 4.83 -8.12
CA THR A 90 -0.86 4.45 -9.53
C THR A 90 -2.26 3.89 -9.78
N LYS A 91 -2.96 4.45 -10.77
CA LYS A 91 -4.27 3.96 -11.19
C LYS A 91 -4.16 2.62 -11.90
N THR A 92 -4.81 1.60 -11.34
CA THR A 92 -4.79 0.25 -11.90
C THR A 92 -5.90 0.13 -12.96
N ARG A 93 -5.54 -0.26 -14.19
CA ARG A 93 -6.55 -0.60 -15.21
C ARG A 93 -7.28 -1.89 -14.80
N LYS A 94 -8.59 -1.95 -15.09
CA LYS A 94 -9.52 -3.04 -14.71
C LYS A 94 -9.04 -4.45 -15.14
N THR A 95 -8.14 -4.55 -16.11
CA THR A 95 -7.72 -5.79 -16.79
C THR A 95 -6.66 -6.62 -16.03
N SER A 96 -5.98 -6.09 -15.00
CA SER A 96 -4.83 -6.81 -14.38
C SER A 96 -5.15 -7.60 -13.10
N MET A 97 -6.37 -7.54 -12.57
CA MET A 97 -6.69 -8.09 -11.24
C MET A 97 -6.89 -9.62 -11.19
N THR A 98 -6.73 -10.33 -12.31
CA THR A 98 -6.96 -11.80 -12.39
C THR A 98 -5.75 -12.59 -12.89
N THR A 99 -4.66 -11.95 -13.34
CA THR A 99 -3.51 -12.70 -13.87
C THR A 99 -2.20 -12.07 -13.41
N ARG A 100 -1.80 -12.40 -12.18
CA ARG A 100 -0.40 -12.61 -11.77
C ARG A 100 -0.37 -13.07 -10.31
N PRO A 101 -0.57 -14.37 -10.03
CA PRO A 101 -0.20 -14.89 -8.74
C PRO A 101 1.34 -14.90 -8.69
N GLN A 102 1.92 -14.38 -7.61
CA GLN A 102 3.30 -14.65 -7.19
C GLN A 102 4.44 -14.20 -8.15
N LEU A 103 4.78 -12.90 -8.25
CA LEU A 103 6.21 -12.57 -8.36
C LEU A 103 6.79 -12.54 -6.94
N SER A 104 6.88 -13.75 -6.36
CA SER A 104 7.49 -13.97 -5.06
C SER A 104 8.90 -13.39 -5.07
N LEU A 105 9.20 -12.52 -4.10
CA LEU A 105 10.51 -11.91 -3.83
C LEU A 105 11.67 -12.93 -3.69
N ARG A 106 11.38 -14.23 -3.76
CA ARG A 106 12.32 -15.35 -3.80
C ARG A 106 13.15 -15.41 -5.09
N VAL A 107 12.70 -14.78 -6.18
CA VAL A 107 13.43 -14.79 -7.47
C VAL A 107 14.35 -13.57 -7.65
N LEU A 108 14.03 -12.43 -7.01
CA LEU A 108 14.84 -11.21 -7.15
C LEU A 108 16.05 -11.14 -6.21
N SER A 109 16.01 -11.81 -5.05
CA SER A 109 17.17 -11.80 -4.13
C SER A 109 18.42 -12.50 -4.68
N PRO A 110 18.37 -13.66 -5.38
CA PRO A 110 19.58 -14.26 -5.92
C PRO A 110 20.19 -13.45 -7.07
N LEU A 111 19.40 -12.68 -7.83
CA LEU A 111 19.92 -11.86 -8.94
C LEU A 111 20.71 -10.64 -8.45
N ILE A 112 20.21 -9.93 -7.44
CA ILE A 112 20.94 -8.82 -6.82
C ILE A 112 22.22 -9.33 -6.14
N VAL A 113 22.15 -10.47 -5.44
CA VAL A 113 23.33 -11.10 -4.82
C VAL A 113 24.33 -11.61 -5.86
N ALA A 114 23.87 -12.17 -6.99
CA ALA A 114 24.74 -12.64 -8.05
C ALA A 114 25.44 -11.49 -8.80
N TYR A 115 24.76 -10.35 -8.96
CA TYR A 115 25.35 -9.13 -9.52
C TYR A 115 26.44 -8.56 -8.60
N PHE A 116 26.17 -8.43 -7.29
CA PHE A 116 27.17 -7.95 -6.32
C PHE A 116 28.31 -8.93 -6.07
N ARG A 117 28.11 -10.23 -6.32
CA ARG A 117 29.17 -11.26 -6.26
C ARG A 117 29.92 -11.46 -7.59
N GLY A 118 29.71 -10.60 -8.59
CA GLY A 118 30.44 -10.64 -9.86
C GLY A 118 30.22 -11.90 -10.69
N ARG A 119 29.12 -12.64 -10.48
CA ARG A 119 28.83 -13.89 -11.21
C ARG A 119 28.01 -13.70 -12.48
N VAL A 120 27.61 -12.47 -12.79
CA VAL A 120 26.88 -12.16 -14.03
C VAL A 120 27.31 -10.79 -14.54
N SER A 121 27.70 -10.72 -15.82
CA SER A 121 27.99 -9.45 -16.51
C SER A 121 26.69 -8.83 -17.03
N PRO A 122 26.58 -7.49 -17.11
CA PRO A 122 25.40 -6.82 -17.63
C PRO A 122 25.14 -7.24 -19.09
N PRO A 123 23.88 -7.44 -19.49
CA PRO A 123 23.57 -7.62 -20.90
C PRO A 123 23.79 -6.28 -21.63
N LEU A 124 24.51 -6.35 -22.76
CA LEU A 124 24.60 -5.26 -23.74
C LEU A 124 23.22 -4.89 -24.30
#